data_AF-A0AAW6QTL0-F1
#
_entry.id   AF-A0AAW6QTL0-F1
#
_cell.length_a   1.000
_cell.length_b   1.000
_cell.length_c   1.000
_cell.angle_alpha   90.00
_cell.angle_beta   90.00
_cell.angle_gamma   90.00
#
_symmetry.space_group_name_H-M   'P 1'
#
loop_
_entity.id
_entity.type
_entity.pdbx_description
1 polymer ?
#
loop_
_entity_poly.entity_id
_entity_poly.type
_entity_poly.pdbx_seq_one_letter_code
_entity_poly.pdbx_strand_id
1 'polypeptide(L)'
;MAKTPPHIEGEVLAMIAAGYSLAAVSSQFGLSYHTVRGIQKRAGIKSGEIKKQVILKYQNALKDSLASDFIRDKASALLMDDLALSSKLRSKLHVLLDELPDSPRDTKEAVLIARSLSAIATSLKLSNDTLRASFKLGEEPEVNEDLPELIVREMLEKEIEEIKAEQKSIVSA
;
A
#
# COMPACT_ATOMS: atom_id res chain seq x y z
N MET A 1 2.18 -14.37 -36.91
CA MET A 1 2.16 -14.50 -35.44
C MET A 1 1.08 -15.50 -35.07
N ALA A 2 1.43 -16.59 -34.40
CA ALA A 2 0.44 -17.54 -33.90
C ALA A 2 -0.45 -16.85 -32.85
N LYS A 3 -1.77 -16.92 -33.02
CA LYS A 3 -2.74 -16.36 -32.07
C LYS A 3 -2.72 -17.23 -30.81
N THR A 4 -2.62 -16.58 -29.64
CA THR A 4 -2.70 -17.30 -28.36
C THR A 4 -4.00 -18.10 -28.31
N PRO A 5 -3.98 -19.38 -27.90
CA PRO A 5 -5.18 -20.21 -27.81
C PRO A 5 -6.27 -19.57 -26.93
N PRO A 6 -7.56 -19.70 -27.27
CA PRO A 6 -8.66 -19.08 -26.52
C PRO A 6 -8.73 -19.47 -25.04
N HIS A 7 -8.37 -20.71 -24.71
CA HIS A 7 -8.36 -21.18 -23.31
C HIS A 7 -7.29 -20.45 -22.47
N ILE A 8 -6.11 -20.20 -23.03
CA ILE A 8 -5.03 -19.45 -22.36
C ILE A 8 -5.45 -17.98 -22.21
N GLU A 9 -6.08 -17.38 -23.22
CA GLU A 9 -6.61 -16.02 -23.10
C GLU A 9 -7.64 -15.91 -21.96
N GLY A 10 -8.51 -16.91 -21.80
CA GLY A 10 -9.48 -16.98 -20.69
C GLY A 10 -8.82 -17.07 -19.31
N GLU A 11 -7.80 -17.91 -19.13
CA GLU A 11 -7.07 -18.02 -17.86
C GLU A 11 -6.25 -16.77 -17.52
N VAL A 12 -5.59 -16.18 -18.53
CA VAL A 12 -4.89 -14.90 -18.41
C VAL A 12 -5.83 -13.81 -17.88
N LEU A 13 -7.02 -13.69 -18.46
CA LEU A 13 -7.99 -12.69 -18.03
C LEU A 13 -8.56 -12.99 -16.64
N ALA A 14 -8.77 -14.27 -16.30
CA ALA A 14 -9.23 -14.66 -14.98
C ALA A 14 -8.20 -14.35 -13.89
N MET A 15 -6.91 -14.58 -14.15
CA MET A 15 -5.83 -14.20 -13.25
C MET A 15 -5.71 -12.68 -13.06
N ILE A 16 -5.84 -11.91 -14.13
CA ILE A 16 -5.86 -10.44 -14.05
C ILE A 16 -7.05 -9.98 -13.20
N ALA A 17 -8.24 -10.54 -13.44
CA ALA A 17 -9.44 -10.23 -12.65
C ALA A 17 -9.32 -10.67 -11.18
N ALA A 18 -8.51 -11.68 -10.89
CA ALA A 18 -8.19 -12.13 -9.54
C ALA A 18 -7.19 -11.22 -8.80
N GLY A 19 -6.59 -10.23 -9.48
CA GLY A 19 -5.69 -9.24 -8.87
C GLY A 19 -4.20 -9.44 -9.18
N TYR A 20 -3.83 -10.41 -10.02
CA TYR A 20 -2.44 -10.58 -10.44
C TYR A 20 -1.99 -9.42 -11.35
N SER A 21 -0.73 -9.01 -11.21
CA SER A 21 -0.12 -8.03 -12.11
C SER A 21 0.11 -8.63 -13.50
N LEU A 22 0.12 -7.79 -14.54
CA LEU A 22 0.42 -8.24 -15.91
C LEU A 22 1.82 -8.88 -16.03
N ALA A 23 2.77 -8.45 -15.19
CA ALA A 23 4.10 -9.04 -15.11
C ALA A 23 4.07 -10.45 -14.51
N ALA A 24 3.32 -10.67 -13.43
CA ALA A 24 3.15 -11.99 -12.83
C ALA A 24 2.50 -12.96 -13.82
N VAL A 25 1.45 -12.51 -14.51
CA VAL A 25 0.73 -13.30 -15.54
C VAL A 25 1.64 -13.58 -16.74
N SER A 26 2.42 -12.60 -17.19
CA SER A 26 3.43 -12.76 -18.25
C SER A 26 4.44 -13.85 -17.90
N SER A 27 4.99 -13.83 -16.69
CA SER A 27 5.92 -14.85 -16.22
C SER A 27 5.27 -16.22 -16.10
N GLN A 28 4.04 -16.30 -15.58
CA GLN A 28 3.35 -17.56 -15.33
C GLN A 28 3.00 -18.33 -16.61
N PHE A 29 2.60 -17.61 -17.67
CA PHE A 29 2.24 -18.23 -18.95
C PHE A 29 3.38 -18.21 -19.99
N GLY A 30 4.56 -17.69 -19.64
CA GLY A 30 5.68 -17.53 -20.59
C GLY A 30 5.36 -16.61 -21.77
N LEU A 31 4.43 -15.67 -21.59
CA LEU A 31 3.98 -14.73 -22.62
C LEU A 31 4.72 -13.41 -22.49
N SER A 32 4.94 -12.70 -23.61
CA SER A 32 5.47 -11.34 -23.53
C SER A 32 4.48 -10.40 -22.82
N TYR A 33 5.00 -9.41 -22.10
CA TYR A 33 4.17 -8.39 -21.45
C TYR A 33 3.21 -7.70 -22.43
N HIS A 34 3.69 -7.40 -23.65
CA HIS A 34 2.87 -6.82 -24.72
C HIS A 34 1.73 -7.74 -25.16
N THR A 35 1.97 -9.05 -25.20
CA THR A 35 0.95 -10.06 -25.50
C THR A 35 -0.15 -10.05 -24.44
N VAL A 36 0.21 -10.11 -23.15
CA VAL A 36 -0.74 -10.10 -22.04
C VAL A 36 -1.54 -8.80 -22.00
N ARG A 37 -0.88 -7.65 -22.16
CA ARG A 37 -1.53 -6.34 -22.28
C ARG A 37 -2.47 -6.27 -23.47
N GLY A 38 -2.09 -6.88 -24.59
CA GLY A 38 -2.92 -7.01 -25.78
C GLY A 38 -4.18 -7.84 -25.53
N ILE A 39 -4.05 -8.98 -24.86
CA ILE A 39 -5.18 -9.85 -24.45
C ILE A 39 -6.16 -9.05 -23.58
N GLN A 40 -5.65 -8.39 -22.54
CA GLN A 40 -6.46 -7.55 -21.64
C GLN A 40 -7.23 -6.46 -22.40
N LYS A 41 -6.56 -5.74 -23.31
CA LYS A 41 -7.18 -4.67 -24.11
C LYS A 41 -8.26 -5.20 -25.05
N ARG A 42 -8.02 -6.33 -25.73
CA ARG A 42 -8.99 -6.93 -26.67
C ARG A 42 -10.26 -7.40 -25.96
N ALA A 43 -10.12 -7.94 -24.76
CA ALA A 43 -11.25 -8.44 -23.97
C ALA A 43 -12.10 -7.30 -23.37
N GLY A 44 -11.56 -6.08 -23.29
CA GLY A 44 -12.30 -4.89 -22.86
C GLY A 44 -13.05 -5.09 -21.55
N ILE A 45 -12.39 -5.61 -20.50
CA ILE A 45 -12.91 -5.85 -19.13
C ILE A 45 -14.44 -6.09 -19.09
N LYS A 46 -14.97 -7.04 -19.88
CA LYS A 46 -16.29 -7.60 -19.60
C LYS A 46 -16.08 -8.87 -18.79
N SER A 47 -15.79 -8.68 -17.50
CA SER A 47 -15.74 -9.77 -16.49
C SER A 47 -17.01 -10.61 -16.42
N GLY A 48 -18.09 -10.23 -17.13
CA GLY A 48 -19.36 -10.96 -17.15
C GLY A 48 -19.30 -12.34 -17.83
N GLU A 49 -18.36 -12.60 -18.74
CA GLU A 49 -18.25 -13.91 -19.41
C GLU A 49 -17.31 -14.89 -18.69
N ILE A 50 -16.41 -14.38 -17.84
CA ILE A 50 -15.49 -15.23 -17.09
C ILE A 50 -16.24 -15.76 -15.87
N LYS A 51 -16.38 -17.08 -15.79
CA LYS A 51 -17.04 -17.74 -14.65
C LYS A 51 -16.41 -17.27 -13.34
N LYS A 52 -17.22 -16.68 -12.46
CA LYS A 52 -16.81 -16.22 -11.11
C LYS A 52 -16.03 -17.29 -10.33
N GLN A 53 -16.36 -18.57 -10.53
CA GLN A 53 -15.65 -19.71 -9.95
C GLN A 53 -14.16 -19.76 -10.33
N VAL A 54 -13.81 -19.41 -11.57
CA VAL A 54 -12.40 -19.41 -12.03
C VAL A 54 -11.63 -18.24 -11.43
N ILE A 55 -12.27 -17.07 -11.31
CA ILE A 55 -11.68 -15.91 -10.63
C ILE A 55 -11.42 -16.24 -9.15
N LEU A 56 -12.42 -16.80 -8.47
CA LEU A 56 -12.31 -17.22 -7.06
C LEU A 56 -11.20 -18.26 -6.85
N LYS A 57 -11.05 -19.22 -7.77
CA LYS A 57 -9.94 -20.19 -7.75
C LYS A 57 -8.58 -19.48 -7.69
N TYR A 58 -8.37 -18.49 -8.56
CA TYR A 58 -7.10 -17.75 -8.59
C TYR A 58 -6.94 -16.79 -7.42
N GLN A 59 -8.02 -16.21 -6.90
CA GLN A 59 -7.97 -15.40 -5.67
C GLN A 59 -7.58 -16.24 -4.45
N ASN A 60 -8.16 -17.43 -4.31
CA ASN A 60 -7.79 -18.34 -3.22
C ASN A 60 -6.35 -18.83 -3.39
N ALA A 61 -5.94 -19.23 -4.61
CA ALA A 61 -4.56 -19.60 -4.88
C ALA A 61 -3.58 -18.45 -4.57
N LEU A 62 -3.95 -17.19 -4.79
CA LEU A 62 -3.14 -16.04 -4.42
C LEU A 62 -3.02 -15.86 -2.91
N LYS A 63 -4.12 -16.04 -2.16
CA LYS A 63 -4.10 -16.00 -0.69
C LYS A 63 -3.25 -17.14 -0.12
N ASP A 64 -3.44 -18.35 -0.63
CA ASP A 64 -2.74 -19.55 -0.21
C ASP A 64 -1.28 -19.55 -0.66
N SER A 65 -0.91 -18.70 -1.63
CA SER A 65 0.47 -18.61 -2.13
C SER A 65 1.46 -18.27 -1.02
N LEU A 66 1.06 -17.45 -0.04
CA LEU A 66 1.90 -17.12 1.13
C LEU A 66 2.04 -18.29 2.12
N ALA A 67 1.22 -19.34 2.03
CA ALA A 67 1.42 -20.55 2.83
C ALA A 67 2.58 -21.42 2.29
N SER A 68 2.94 -21.25 1.01
CA SER A 68 4.08 -21.97 0.39
C SER A 68 5.41 -21.53 0.98
N ASP A 69 6.21 -22.48 1.48
CA ASP A 69 7.56 -22.21 2.00
C ASP A 69 8.44 -21.51 0.96
N PHE A 70 8.35 -21.92 -0.31
CA PHE A 70 9.11 -21.30 -1.40
C PHE A 70 8.79 -19.81 -1.58
N ILE A 71 7.51 -19.45 -1.48
CA ILE A 71 7.07 -18.06 -1.63
C ILE A 71 7.43 -17.27 -0.38
N ARG A 72 7.33 -17.86 0.82
CA ARG A 72 7.82 -17.24 2.05
C ARG A 72 9.31 -16.97 2.03
N ASP A 73 10.13 -17.89 1.53
CA ASP A 73 11.57 -17.69 1.40
C ASP A 73 11.90 -16.55 0.44
N LYS A 74 11.21 -16.50 -0.71
CA LYS A 74 11.37 -15.41 -1.69
C LYS A 74 10.89 -14.07 -1.16
N ALA A 75 9.74 -14.03 -0.50
CA ALA A 75 9.23 -12.82 0.15
C ALA A 75 10.20 -12.36 1.25
N SER A 76 10.70 -13.27 2.08
CA SER A 76 11.69 -12.97 3.13
C SER A 76 12.97 -12.39 2.55
N ALA A 77 13.49 -12.97 1.46
CA ALA A 77 14.67 -12.43 0.78
C ALA A 77 14.43 -11.00 0.25
N LEU A 78 13.27 -10.74 -0.36
CA LEU A 78 12.90 -9.40 -0.82
C LEU A 78 12.78 -8.39 0.32
N LEU A 79 12.19 -8.78 1.46
CA LEU A 79 12.10 -7.93 2.64
C LEU A 79 13.47 -7.61 3.23
N MET A 80 14.37 -8.59 3.26
CA MET A 80 15.75 -8.38 3.73
C MET A 80 16.51 -7.42 2.81
N ASP A 81 16.33 -7.55 1.49
CA ASP A 81 16.91 -6.63 0.51
C ASP A 81 16.36 -5.20 0.68
N ASP A 82 15.04 -5.04 0.83
CA ASP A 82 14.40 -3.73 1.08
C ASP A 82 14.92 -3.07 2.37
N LEU A 83 15.13 -3.85 3.43
CA LEU A 83 15.71 -3.38 4.68
C LEU A 83 17.16 -2.93 4.50
N ALA A 84 17.97 -3.74 3.82
CA ALA A 84 19.37 -3.41 3.54
C ALA A 84 19.51 -2.14 2.68
N LEU A 85 18.68 -2.00 1.65
CA LEU A 85 18.63 -0.81 0.80
C LEU A 85 18.20 0.43 1.58
N SER A 86 17.17 0.33 2.42
CA SER A 86 16.69 1.44 3.23
C SER A 86 17.73 1.89 4.26
N SER A 87 18.43 0.94 4.90
CA SER A 87 19.54 1.23 5.81
C SER A 87 20.67 1.96 5.08
N LYS A 88 21.08 1.47 3.90
CA LYS A 88 22.11 2.10 3.08
C LYS A 88 21.72 3.50 2.61
N LEU A 89 20.45 3.70 2.23
CA LEU A 89 19.92 5.00 1.84
C LEU A 89 20.00 5.98 3.02
N ARG A 90 19.52 5.59 4.20
CA ARG A 90 19.59 6.43 5.41
C ARG A 90 21.03 6.82 5.75
N SER A 91 21.95 5.87 5.74
CA SER A 91 23.38 6.16 5.97
C SER A 91 23.92 7.21 5.00
N LYS A 92 23.62 7.09 3.70
CA LYS A 92 24.04 8.09 2.70
C LYS A 92 23.39 9.46 2.93
N LEU A 93 22.12 9.50 3.30
CA LEU A 93 21.41 10.74 3.59
C LEU A 93 21.95 11.43 4.84
N HIS A 94 22.37 10.67 5.85
CA HIS A 94 23.04 11.23 7.04
C HIS A 94 24.38 11.87 6.68
N VAL A 95 25.22 11.20 5.88
CA VAL A 95 26.48 11.79 5.40
C VAL A 95 26.22 13.08 4.62
N LEU A 96 25.24 13.09 3.72
CA LEU A 96 24.87 14.29 2.97
C LEU A 96 24.34 15.41 3.87
N LEU A 97 23.60 15.06 4.93
CA LEU A 97 23.11 16.03 5.90
C LEU A 97 24.28 16.65 6.69
N ASP A 98 25.26 15.84 7.10
CA ASP A 98 26.45 16.30 7.82
C ASP A 98 27.39 17.15 6.95
N GLU A 99 27.38 16.95 5.63
CA GLU A 99 28.16 17.76 4.67
C GLU A 99 27.52 19.13 4.38
N LEU A 100 26.24 19.34 4.73
CA LEU A 100 25.58 20.63 4.50
C LEU A 100 26.08 21.68 5.48
N PRO A 101 26.40 22.90 5.01
CA PRO A 101 26.85 23.97 5.90
C PRO A 101 25.71 24.49 6.78
N ASP A 102 25.97 24.67 8.08
CA ASP A 102 24.99 25.17 9.06
C ASP A 102 24.61 26.64 8.85
N SER A 103 25.51 27.42 8.26
CA SER A 103 25.36 28.86 8.08
C SER A 103 25.62 29.24 6.61
N PRO A 104 24.58 29.55 5.82
CA PRO A 104 24.75 29.99 4.45
C PRO A 104 25.43 31.36 4.39
N ARG A 105 26.30 31.55 3.39
CA ARG A 105 27.04 32.80 3.16
C ARG A 105 26.23 33.80 2.36
N ASP A 106 25.32 33.31 1.51
CA ASP A 106 24.45 34.13 0.69
C ASP A 106 23.05 33.50 0.51
N THR A 107 22.12 34.28 -0.07
CA THR A 107 20.74 33.85 -0.30
C THR A 107 20.61 32.68 -1.28
N LYS A 108 21.55 32.53 -2.23
CA LYS A 108 21.50 31.42 -3.20
C LYS A 108 21.89 30.11 -2.51
N GLU A 109 22.94 30.14 -1.71
CA GLU A 109 23.39 29.01 -0.89
C GLU A 109 22.30 28.60 0.10
N ALA A 110 21.65 29.56 0.78
CA ALA A 110 20.53 29.29 1.67
C ALA A 110 19.39 28.52 0.97
N VAL A 111 19.04 28.91 -0.26
CA VAL A 111 18.00 28.22 -1.05
C VAL A 111 18.44 26.81 -1.46
N LEU A 112 19.71 26.62 -1.80
CA LEU A 112 20.26 25.30 -2.13
C LEU A 112 20.24 24.35 -0.91
N ILE A 113 20.66 24.84 0.26
CA ILE A 113 20.60 24.08 1.52
C ILE A 113 19.15 23.70 1.83
N ALA A 114 18.21 24.66 1.79
CA ALA A 114 16.80 24.40 2.07
C ALA A 114 16.19 23.35 1.12
N ARG A 115 16.59 23.39 -0.16
CA ARG A 115 16.18 22.40 -1.17
C ARG A 115 16.76 21.02 -0.88
N SER A 116 18.05 20.95 -0.52
CA SER A 116 18.71 19.70 -0.15
C SER A 116 18.07 19.09 1.10
N LEU A 117 17.81 19.87 2.14
CA LEU A 117 17.11 19.44 3.35
C LEU A 117 15.70 18.91 3.03
N SER A 118 14.94 19.61 2.18
CA SER A 118 13.61 19.16 1.75
C SER A 118 13.66 17.84 0.98
N ALA A 119 14.67 17.67 0.11
CA ALA A 119 14.89 16.43 -0.63
C ALA A 119 15.24 15.28 0.32
N ILE A 120 16.17 15.49 1.26
CA ILE A 120 16.56 14.51 2.29
C ILE A 120 15.35 14.08 3.12
N ALA A 121 14.57 15.04 3.63
CA ALA A 121 13.36 14.75 4.41
C ALA A 121 12.32 13.94 3.60
N THR A 122 12.14 14.27 2.32
CA THR A 122 11.23 13.54 1.43
C THR A 122 11.72 12.12 1.18
N SER A 123 13.02 11.94 0.92
CA SER A 123 13.60 10.61 0.75
C SER A 123 13.46 9.73 2.00
N LEU A 124 13.65 10.30 3.19
CA LEU A 124 13.44 9.59 4.47
C LEU A 124 11.97 9.19 4.66
N LYS A 125 11.03 10.10 4.37
CA LYS A 125 9.60 9.81 4.42
C LYS A 125 9.22 8.67 3.47
N LEU A 126 9.61 8.77 2.20
CA LEU A 126 9.28 7.75 1.20
C LEU A 126 9.87 6.39 1.57
N SER A 127 11.12 6.35 2.05
CA SER A 127 11.74 5.11 2.53
C SER A 127 10.98 4.49 3.70
N ASN A 128 10.50 5.31 4.65
CA ASN A 128 9.67 4.83 5.76
C ASN A 128 8.31 4.30 5.28
N ASP A 129 7.67 4.99 4.34
CA ASP A 129 6.38 4.58 3.78
C ASP A 129 6.51 3.25 3.03
N THR A 130 7.58 3.07 2.25
CA THR A 130 7.90 1.79 1.59
C THR A 130 8.11 0.68 2.61
N LEU A 131 8.94 0.89 3.64
CA LEU A 131 9.15 -0.12 4.68
C LEU A 131 7.84 -0.49 5.39
N ARG A 132 7.01 0.50 5.77
CA ARG A 132 5.70 0.23 6.37
C ARG A 132 4.81 -0.59 5.45
N ALA A 133 4.80 -0.31 4.15
CA ALA A 133 4.02 -1.08 3.19
C ALA A 133 4.56 -2.51 3.02
N SER A 134 5.88 -2.68 2.93
CA SER A 134 6.52 -3.98 2.78
C SER A 134 6.32 -4.88 4.01
N PHE A 135 6.42 -4.34 5.23
CA PHE A 135 6.21 -5.11 6.47
C PHE A 135 4.74 -5.36 6.82
N LYS A 136 3.81 -4.53 6.35
CA LYS A 136 2.36 -4.80 6.46
C LYS A 136 1.86 -5.89 5.50
N LEU A 137 2.75 -6.45 4.68
CA LEU A 137 2.45 -7.60 3.84
C LEU A 137 2.46 -8.88 4.70
N GLY A 138 1.39 -9.14 5.44
CA GLY A 138 1.24 -10.38 6.21
C GLY A 138 0.41 -10.27 7.49
N GLU A 139 0.16 -9.06 8.00
CA GLU A 139 -0.79 -8.84 9.09
C GLU A 139 -2.13 -8.40 8.50
N GLU A 140 -3.18 -9.17 8.74
CA GLU A 140 -4.52 -8.58 8.66
C GLU A 140 -4.52 -7.36 9.58
N PRO A 141 -5.00 -6.19 9.12
CA PRO A 141 -5.17 -5.09 10.03
C PRO A 141 -6.04 -5.61 11.18
N GLU A 142 -5.57 -5.48 12.42
CA GLU A 142 -6.48 -5.50 13.56
C GLU A 142 -7.48 -4.38 13.29
N VAL A 143 -8.63 -4.75 12.73
CA VAL A 143 -9.79 -3.90 12.74
C VAL A 143 -10.13 -3.83 14.22
N ASN A 144 -9.71 -2.74 14.84
CA ASN A 144 -10.23 -2.39 16.15
C ASN A 144 -11.70 -2.04 15.92
N GLU A 145 -12.56 -3.06 15.91
CA GLU A 145 -14.01 -2.96 15.73
C GLU A 145 -14.66 -2.21 16.91
N ASP A 146 -13.92 -1.95 17.98
CA ASP A 146 -14.35 -1.22 19.17
C ASP A 146 -14.09 0.30 19.10
N LEU A 147 -14.21 0.91 17.91
CA LEU A 147 -14.35 2.37 17.84
C LEU A 147 -15.79 2.72 18.24
N PRO A 148 -16.03 3.46 19.34
CA PRO A 148 -17.37 3.81 19.75
C PRO A 148 -18.07 4.63 18.66
N GLU A 149 -19.30 4.26 18.33
CA GLU A 149 -20.11 5.00 17.37
C GLU A 149 -20.42 6.41 17.90
N LEU A 150 -20.09 7.44 17.12
CA LEU A 150 -20.47 8.81 17.43
C LEU A 150 -21.97 9.01 17.13
N ILE A 151 -22.81 8.89 18.15
CA ILE A 151 -24.25 9.12 18.03
C ILE A 151 -24.53 10.62 18.29
N VAL A 152 -24.76 11.38 17.21
CA VAL A 152 -25.25 12.76 17.31
C VAL A 152 -26.78 12.74 17.29
N ARG A 153 -27.42 13.08 18.41
CA ARG A 153 -28.87 13.25 18.51
C ARG A 153 -29.22 14.53 19.25
N GLU A 154 -30.44 15.01 19.03
CA GLU A 154 -31.00 16.10 19.84
C GLU A 154 -31.14 15.65 21.29
N MET A 155 -30.73 16.53 22.20
CA MET A 155 -30.86 16.32 23.64
C MET A 155 -32.33 16.40 24.05
N LEU A 156 -32.76 15.49 24.91
CA LEU A 156 -34.10 15.54 25.50
C LEU A 156 -34.15 16.58 26.63
N GLU A 157 -35.33 17.15 26.90
CA GLU A 157 -35.51 18.18 27.94
C GLU A 157 -35.00 17.74 29.32
N LYS A 158 -35.17 16.47 29.67
CA LYS A 158 -34.67 15.92 30.95
C LYS A 158 -33.14 15.92 31.03
N GLU A 159 -32.46 15.63 29.94
CA GLU A 159 -30.99 15.63 29.87
C GLU A 159 -30.45 17.06 29.93
N ILE A 160 -31.21 18.03 29.41
CA ILE A 160 -30.91 19.46 29.55
C ILE A 160 -31.06 19.91 31.01
N GLU A 161 -32.08 19.43 31.72
CA GLU A 161 -32.28 19.74 33.14
C GLU A 161 -31.17 19.16 34.03
N GLU A 162 -30.73 17.94 33.76
CA GLU A 162 -29.61 17.30 34.48
C GLU A 162 -28.30 18.07 34.30
N ILE A 163 -27.94 18.47 33.08
CA ILE A 163 -26.74 19.29 32.83
C ILE A 163 -26.85 20.67 33.51
N LYS A 164 -28.04 21.29 33.50
CA LYS A 164 -28.26 22.57 34.21
C LYS A 164 -28.13 22.42 35.73
N ALA A 165 -28.52 21.27 36.30
CA ALA A 165 -28.38 20.98 37.71
C ALA A 165 -26.91 20.76 38.10
N GLU A 166 -26.15 20.01 37.29
CA GLU A 166 -24.70 19.84 37.47
C GLU A 166 -23.97 21.18 37.40
N GLN A 167 -24.28 22.02 36.40
CA GLN A 167 -23.68 23.36 36.29
C GLN A 167 -24.01 24.26 37.49
N LYS A 168 -25.23 24.20 38.03
CA LYS A 168 -25.58 24.93 39.25
C LYS A 168 -24.76 24.47 40.45
N SER A 169 -24.52 23.16 40.59
CA SER A 169 -23.73 22.62 41.70
C SER A 169 -22.27 23.05 41.66
N ILE A 170 -21.70 23.20 40.45
CA ILE A 170 -20.31 23.65 40.23
C ILE A 170 -20.16 25.15 40.49
N VAL A 171 -21.21 25.95 40.24
CA VAL A 171 -21.22 27.41 40.48
C VAL A 171 -21.52 27.75 41.95
N SER A 172 -22.09 26.81 42.72
CA SER A 172 -22.39 26.99 44.16
C SER A 172 -21.32 26.42 45.11
N ALA A 173 -20.19 25.93 44.59
CA ALA A 173 -19.02 25.49 45.35
C ALA A 173 -17.90 26.54 45.26
#